data_AF-A0A4Y8LNW8-F1
#
_entry.id   AF-A0A4Y8LNW8-F1
#
_cell.length_a   1.000
_cell.length_b   1.000
_cell.length_c   1.000
_cell.angle_alpha   90.00
_cell.angle_beta   90.00
_cell.angle_gamma   90.00
#
_symmetry.space_group_name_H-M   'P 1'
#
loop_
_entity.id
_entity.type
_entity.pdbx_description
1 polymer ?
#
loop_
_entity_poly.entity_id
_entity_poly.type
_entity_poly.pdbx_seq_one_letter_code
_entity_poly.pdbx_strand_id
1 'polypeptide(L)'
;MRLYVERVEVGAVYEGIIYDFWVYARTEDGKRIKIFDDNKFNLTNKIASYLDALLFIFDTPNIHTEESITGVYVGEICVRDWAHISIDIQNKYHAISTNSGTFLFDFEENERNISIGETITLDVMRYDLVAYN
;
A
#
# COMPACT_ATOMS: atom_id res chain seq x y z
N MET A 1 -5.23 -4.79 5.74
CA MET A 1 -5.56 -3.82 6.81
C MET A 1 -6.92 -3.21 6.55
N ARG A 2 -7.63 -2.78 7.58
CA ARG A 2 -8.94 -2.12 7.41
C ARG A 2 -8.77 -0.61 7.24
N LEU A 3 -9.39 -0.05 6.21
CA LEU A 3 -9.34 1.37 5.87
C LEU A 3 -10.75 1.96 5.83
N TYR A 4 -10.89 3.19 6.32
CA TYR A 4 -12.05 4.03 6.05
C TYR A 4 -11.72 5.00 4.91
N VAL A 5 -12.45 4.92 3.80
CA VAL A 5 -12.22 5.81 2.64
C VAL A 5 -12.87 7.16 2.90
N GLU A 6 -12.06 8.18 3.16
CA GLU A 6 -12.55 9.54 3.43
C GLU A 6 -12.89 10.29 2.14
N ARG A 7 -12.01 10.18 1.13
CA ARG A 7 -12.14 10.93 -0.13
C ARG A 7 -11.35 10.24 -1.25
N VAL A 8 -11.83 10.38 -2.49
CA VAL A 8 -11.11 9.98 -3.70
C VAL A 8 -10.99 11.21 -4.60
N GLU A 9 -9.78 11.48 -5.10
CA GLU A 9 -9.50 12.55 -6.06
C GLU A 9 -8.99 11.93 -7.37
N VAL A 10 -9.36 12.53 -8.50
CA VAL A 10 -8.76 12.17 -9.79
C VAL A 10 -7.32 12.69 -9.80
N GLY A 11 -6.35 11.82 -10.06
CA GLY A 11 -4.94 12.20 -10.11
C GLY A 11 -4.52 12.62 -11.52
N ALA A 12 -4.67 11.74 -12.52
CA ALA A 12 -4.32 12.02 -13.91
C ALA A 12 -5.46 11.75 -14.91
N VAL A 13 -5.66 12.69 -15.83
CA VAL A 13 -6.59 12.59 -16.96
C VAL A 13 -5.87 12.95 -18.25
N TYR A 14 -5.99 12.10 -19.27
CA TYR A 14 -5.49 12.40 -20.62
C TYR A 14 -6.56 12.03 -21.65
N GLU A 15 -6.89 12.97 -22.54
CA GLU A 15 -7.93 12.83 -23.57
C GLU A 15 -9.31 12.36 -23.01
N GLY A 16 -9.64 12.75 -21.78
CA GLY A 16 -10.89 12.37 -21.11
C GLY A 16 -10.86 10.98 -20.44
N ILE A 17 -9.74 10.27 -20.50
CA ILE A 17 -9.53 8.99 -19.83
C ILE A 17 -8.83 9.23 -18.48
N ILE A 18 -9.36 8.65 -17.41
CA ILE A 18 -8.75 8.69 -16.08
C ILE A 18 -7.73 7.55 -15.96
N TYR A 19 -6.50 7.89 -15.58
CA TYR A 19 -5.40 6.94 -15.44
C TYR A 19 -5.14 6.55 -13.99
N ASP A 20 -5.37 7.46 -13.05
CA ASP A 20 -5.16 7.18 -11.64
C ASP A 20 -6.03 8.04 -10.72
N PHE A 21 -6.12 7.58 -9.48
CA PHE A 21 -6.81 8.23 -8.38
C PHE A 21 -5.89 8.36 -7.16
N TRP A 22 -6.13 9.41 -6.37
CA TRP A 22 -5.60 9.56 -5.03
C TRP A 22 -6.68 9.29 -4.00
N VAL A 23 -6.49 8.24 -3.21
CA VAL A 23 -7.42 7.83 -2.16
C VAL A 23 -6.89 8.31 -0.81
N TYR A 24 -7.67 9.16 -0.15
CA TYR A 24 -7.42 9.61 1.21
C TYR A 24 -8.19 8.70 2.14
N ALA A 25 -7.45 7.95 2.96
CA ALA A 25 -8.02 6.96 3.85
C ALA A 25 -7.54 7.16 5.29
N ARG A 26 -8.34 6.67 6.23
CA ARG A 26 -7.98 6.58 7.63
C ARG A 26 -7.85 5.11 8.04
N THR A 27 -6.70 4.74 8.58
CA THR A 27 -6.43 3.41 9.14
C THR A 27 -7.19 3.22 10.45
N GLU A 28 -7.23 1.98 10.95
CA GLU A 28 -7.99 1.63 12.17
C GLU A 28 -7.51 2.36 13.43
N ASP A 29 -6.20 2.62 13.53
CA ASP A 29 -5.58 3.42 14.60
C ASP A 29 -5.76 4.94 14.42
N GLY A 30 -6.44 5.37 13.36
CA GLY A 30 -6.74 6.78 13.11
C GLY A 30 -5.70 7.55 12.30
N LYS A 31 -4.58 6.92 11.89
CA LYS A 31 -3.60 7.54 10.99
C LYS A 31 -4.28 7.83 9.63
N ARG A 32 -4.03 9.02 9.09
CA ARG A 32 -4.43 9.36 7.71
C ARG A 32 -3.32 9.00 6.75
N ILE A 33 -3.67 8.32 5.67
CA ILE A 33 -2.74 7.90 4.61
C ILE A 33 -3.29 8.32 3.24
N LYS A 34 -2.37 8.64 2.32
CA LYS A 34 -2.68 8.93 0.93
C LYS A 34 -2.21 7.75 0.07
N ILE A 35 -3.14 7.15 -0.65
CA ILE A 35 -2.93 5.91 -1.41
C ILE A 35 -3.09 6.20 -2.89
N PHE A 36 -2.20 5.65 -3.70
CA PHE A 36 -2.26 5.66 -5.15
C PHE A 36 -3.09 4.47 -5.66
N ASP A 37 -4.05 4.76 -6.51
CA ASP A 37 -4.94 3.79 -7.16
C ASP A 37 -4.82 3.97 -8.67
N ASP A 38 -3.95 3.19 -9.31
CA ASP A 38 -3.95 3.04 -10.77
C ASP A 38 -5.34 2.57 -11.20
N ASN A 39 -5.95 3.20 -12.21
CA ASN A 39 -7.41 3.25 -12.50
C ASN A 39 -8.26 1.96 -12.41
N LYS A 40 -7.60 0.81 -12.26
CA LYS A 40 -8.13 -0.54 -12.10
C LYS A 40 -9.14 -0.67 -10.96
N PHE A 41 -8.95 -0.02 -9.81
CA PHE A 41 -9.88 -0.18 -8.69
C PHE A 41 -10.98 0.87 -8.67
N ASN A 42 -10.61 2.15 -8.83
CA ASN A 42 -11.52 3.29 -8.78
C ASN A 42 -12.45 3.23 -7.55
N LEU A 43 -11.91 3.56 -6.39
CA LEU A 43 -12.64 3.49 -5.11
C LEU A 43 -13.71 4.59 -4.91
N THR A 44 -14.14 5.31 -5.95
CA THR A 44 -15.10 6.41 -5.84
C THR A 44 -16.43 5.97 -5.21
N ASN A 45 -16.89 4.74 -5.48
CA ASN A 45 -18.12 4.19 -4.89
C ASN A 45 -17.94 3.65 -3.45
N LYS A 46 -16.73 3.72 -2.89
CA LYS A 46 -16.41 3.30 -1.52
C LYS A 46 -16.24 4.47 -0.54
N ILE A 47 -16.43 5.71 -0.97
CA ILE A 47 -16.36 6.88 -0.09
C ILE A 47 -17.31 6.70 1.11
N ALA A 48 -16.84 7.09 2.29
CA ALA A 48 -17.52 6.92 3.58
C ALA A 48 -17.81 5.46 3.95
N SER A 49 -17.05 4.51 3.41
CA SER A 49 -17.16 3.09 3.72
C SER A 49 -15.84 2.52 4.23
N TYR A 50 -15.94 1.41 4.96
CA TYR A 50 -14.79 0.60 5.32
C TYR A 50 -14.54 -0.45 4.24
N LEU A 51 -13.27 -0.73 3.98
CA LEU A 51 -12.80 -1.84 3.16
C LEU A 51 -11.58 -2.48 3.80
N ASP A 52 -11.33 -3.74 3.48
CA ASP A 52 -10.03 -4.33 3.74
C ASP A 52 -9.15 -4.06 2.52
N ALA A 53 -7.96 -3.51 2.71
CA ALA A 53 -6.99 -3.23 1.67
C ALA A 53 -5.66 -3.90 1.94
N LEU A 54 -4.95 -4.19 0.85
CA LEU A 54 -3.55 -4.53 0.83
C LEU A 54 -2.79 -3.38 0.16
N LEU A 55 -1.82 -2.83 0.88
CA LEU A 55 -1.05 -1.68 0.44
C LEU A 55 0.42 -2.09 0.27
N PHE A 56 1.02 -1.64 -0.83
CA PHE A 56 2.45 -1.75 -1.08
C PHE A 56 3.12 -0.43 -0.76
N ILE A 57 4.23 -0.47 -0.04
CA ILE A 57 5.12 0.67 0.16
C ILE A 57 6.01 0.72 -1.07
N PHE A 58 5.78 1.71 -1.91
CA PHE A 58 6.71 2.05 -2.97
C PHE A 58 7.81 2.90 -2.36
N ASP A 59 9.03 2.35 -2.38
CA ASP A 59 10.25 3.07 -2.12
C ASP A 59 11.02 3.25 -3.44
N THR A 60 11.81 4.32 -3.51
CA THR A 60 12.76 4.51 -4.61
C THR A 60 14.09 4.85 -3.98
N PRO A 61 15.13 4.03 -4.22
CA PRO A 61 16.46 4.36 -3.78
C PRO A 61 16.84 5.76 -4.27
N ASN A 62 17.35 6.61 -3.37
CA ASN A 62 17.82 7.97 -3.63
C ASN A 62 16.77 9.10 -3.71
N ILE A 63 15.50 8.86 -3.37
CA ILE A 63 14.55 9.96 -3.11
C ILE A 63 14.44 10.15 -1.61
N HIS A 64 14.83 11.32 -1.10
CA HIS A 64 14.59 11.68 0.30
C HIS A 64 13.09 11.92 0.48
N THR A 65 12.44 11.05 1.23
CA THR A 65 11.05 11.19 1.64
C THR A 65 10.99 11.68 3.08
N GLU A 66 9.96 12.46 3.42
CA GLU A 66 9.72 12.90 4.81
C GLU A 66 8.92 11.86 5.61
N GLU A 67 8.37 10.84 4.95
CA GLU A 67 7.58 9.80 5.57
C GLU A 67 8.41 8.52 5.69
N SER A 68 8.41 7.95 6.90
CA SER A 68 8.92 6.62 7.17
C SER A 68 7.90 5.83 7.97
N ILE A 69 8.01 4.51 7.91
CA ILE A 69 7.17 3.60 8.65
C ILE A 69 8.02 2.55 9.33
N THR A 70 7.79 2.36 10.64
CA THR A 70 8.48 1.37 11.45
C THR A 70 7.52 0.23 11.77
N GLY A 71 7.98 -1.01 11.56
CA GLY A 71 7.19 -2.20 11.80
C GLY A 71 8.04 -3.42 12.09
N VAL A 72 7.37 -4.49 12.48
CA VAL A 72 7.98 -5.80 12.69
C VAL A 72 7.94 -6.56 11.38
N TYR A 73 9.09 -7.02 10.87
CA TYR A 73 9.15 -7.84 9.68
C TYR A 73 8.49 -9.20 9.93
N VAL A 74 7.52 -9.56 9.08
CA VAL A 74 6.73 -10.80 9.24
C VAL A 74 7.06 -11.88 8.20
N GLY A 75 8.02 -11.61 7.29
CA GLY A 75 8.41 -12.55 6.25
C GLY A 75 7.75 -12.28 4.89
N GLU A 76 7.84 -13.27 4.01
CA GLU A 76 7.21 -13.25 2.69
C GLU A 76 5.70 -13.58 2.81
N ILE A 77 4.86 -12.80 2.14
CA ILE A 77 3.42 -13.03 2.00
C ILE A 77 3.09 -13.30 0.54
N CYS A 78 2.29 -14.34 0.32
CA CYS A 78 1.74 -14.65 -0.99
C CYS A 78 0.34 -14.05 -1.12
N VAL A 79 0.15 -13.17 -2.10
CA VAL A 79 -1.12 -12.48 -2.34
C VAL A 79 -1.99 -13.31 -3.28
N ARG A 80 -2.60 -14.38 -2.77
CA ARG A 80 -3.45 -15.29 -3.60
C ARG A 80 -4.95 -15.20 -3.34
N ASP A 81 -5.36 -14.72 -2.16
CA ASP A 81 -6.75 -14.84 -1.69
C ASP A 81 -7.54 -13.51 -1.67
N TRP A 82 -7.04 -12.46 -2.33
CA TRP A 82 -7.71 -11.15 -2.35
C TRP A 82 -8.56 -10.97 -3.60
N ALA A 83 -9.77 -10.40 -3.45
CA ALA A 83 -10.53 -9.93 -4.60
C ALA A 83 -9.83 -8.70 -5.18
N HIS A 84 -9.81 -8.57 -6.51
CA HIS A 84 -9.23 -7.44 -7.25
C HIS A 84 -7.74 -7.20 -6.95
N ILE A 85 -6.83 -7.66 -7.81
CA ILE A 85 -5.37 -7.50 -7.62
C ILE A 85 -4.77 -6.73 -8.81
N SER A 86 -3.92 -5.73 -8.56
CA SER A 86 -3.34 -4.86 -9.61
C SER A 86 -1.97 -5.31 -10.13
N ILE A 87 -1.41 -6.42 -9.65
CA ILE A 87 -0.04 -6.85 -9.93
C ILE A 87 0.00 -8.14 -10.76
N ASP A 88 0.96 -8.22 -11.68
CA ASP A 88 1.30 -9.46 -12.40
C ASP A 88 1.55 -10.59 -11.40
N ILE A 89 0.77 -11.65 -11.54
CA ILE A 89 0.52 -12.69 -10.55
C ILE A 89 1.72 -13.64 -10.46
N GLN A 90 2.88 -13.20 -9.92
CA GLN A 90 3.98 -14.11 -9.54
C GLN A 90 4.81 -13.68 -8.31
N ASN A 91 4.67 -12.46 -7.79
CA ASN A 91 5.62 -11.98 -6.79
C ASN A 91 5.21 -12.33 -5.35
N LYS A 92 6.13 -12.98 -4.63
CA LYS A 92 6.15 -12.99 -3.17
C LYS A 92 6.56 -11.59 -2.73
N TYR A 93 5.83 -11.01 -1.79
CA TYR A 93 6.17 -9.71 -1.22
C TYR A 93 6.67 -9.88 0.18
N HIS A 94 7.59 -9.01 0.60
CA HIS A 94 7.94 -8.87 1.99
C HIS A 94 6.87 -8.04 2.70
N ALA A 95 6.70 -8.27 4.00
CA ALA A 95 5.71 -7.52 4.76
C ALA A 95 6.21 -7.09 6.14
N ILE A 96 5.75 -5.90 6.55
CA ILE A 96 5.88 -5.41 7.92
C ILE A 96 4.51 -5.28 8.57
N SER A 97 4.44 -5.64 9.84
CA SER A 97 3.28 -5.38 10.69
C SER A 97 3.52 -4.14 11.54
N THR A 98 2.55 -3.23 11.54
CA THR A 98 2.56 -1.98 12.30
C THR A 98 1.26 -1.83 13.09
N ASN A 99 1.15 -0.79 13.91
CA ASN A 99 -0.11 -0.46 14.59
C ASN A 99 -1.23 -0.05 13.60
N SER A 100 -0.86 0.48 12.44
CA SER A 100 -1.80 0.89 11.39
C SER A 100 -2.20 -0.26 10.45
N GLY A 101 -1.56 -1.42 10.60
CA GLY A 101 -1.80 -2.63 9.82
C GLY A 101 -0.55 -3.20 9.16
N THR A 102 -0.77 -4.20 8.30
CA THR A 102 0.30 -4.86 7.54
C THR A 102 0.49 -4.20 6.18
N PHE A 103 1.73 -3.83 5.86
CA PHE A 103 2.12 -3.27 4.59
C PHE A 103 3.04 -4.23 3.85
N LEU A 104 2.86 -4.34 2.55
CA LEU A 104 3.76 -5.04 1.65
C LEU A 104 4.87 -4.10 1.20
N PHE A 105 5.99 -4.66 0.80
CA PHE A 105 7.08 -3.94 0.15
C PHE A 105 7.97 -4.97 -0.57
N ASP A 106 8.89 -4.50 -1.40
CA ASP A 106 9.86 -5.35 -2.10
C ASP A 106 11.26 -5.11 -1.52
N PHE A 107 12.09 -6.14 -1.52
CA PHE A 107 13.53 -6.01 -1.22
C PHE A 107 14.28 -6.40 -2.48
N GLU A 108 15.28 -5.61 -2.88
CA GLU A 108 16.29 -6.16 -3.76
C GLU A 108 17.02 -7.29 -3.02
N GLU A 109 17.09 -8.49 -3.62
CA GLU A 109 17.61 -9.75 -3.02
C GLU A 109 19.01 -9.63 -2.36
N ASN A 110 19.74 -8.55 -2.62
CA ASN A 110 21.10 -8.33 -2.11
C ASN A 110 21.17 -7.50 -0.81
N GLU A 111 20.04 -7.02 -0.28
CA GLU A 111 20.04 -6.12 0.88
C GLU A 111 19.45 -6.76 2.15
N ARG A 112 20.34 -7.09 3.08
CA ARG A 112 20.14 -7.41 4.51
C ARG A 112 19.62 -8.81 4.86
N ASN A 113 20.36 -9.48 5.75
CA ASN A 113 19.89 -10.64 6.51
C ASN A 113 18.86 -10.20 7.56
N ILE A 114 17.62 -9.93 7.14
CA ILE A 114 16.55 -9.53 8.07
C ILE A 114 15.83 -10.79 8.56
N SER A 115 15.71 -10.90 9.88
CA SER A 115 15.03 -12.04 10.50
C SER A 115 13.56 -11.72 10.79
N ILE A 116 12.67 -12.70 10.65
CA ILE A 116 11.27 -12.57 11.09
C ILE A 116 11.25 -12.15 12.56
N GLY A 117 10.44 -11.14 12.88
CA GLY A 117 10.36 -10.53 14.22
C GLY A 117 11.28 -9.33 14.44
N GLU A 118 12.19 -9.05 13.51
CA GLU A 118 13.06 -7.87 13.58
C GLU A 118 12.27 -6.58 13.31
N THR A 119 12.57 -5.51 14.05
CA THR A 119 11.99 -4.20 13.79
C THR A 119 12.80 -3.50 12.71
N ILE A 120 12.12 -3.11 11.63
CA ILE A 120 12.72 -2.37 10.52
C ILE A 120 11.97 -1.07 10.28
N THR A 121 12.68 -0.08 9.76
CA THR A 121 12.12 1.18 9.30
C THR A 121 12.31 1.29 7.81
N LEU A 122 11.23 1.58 7.09
CA LEU A 122 11.20 1.77 5.64
C LEU A 122 10.87 3.23 5.35
N ASP A 123 11.57 3.81 4.38
CA ASP A 123 11.22 5.12 3.84
C ASP A 123 10.06 4.96 2.86
N VAL A 124 9.06 5.83 2.96
CA VAL A 124 7.83 5.74 2.16
C VAL A 124 7.80 6.87 1.15
N MET A 125 7.88 6.53 -0.14
CA MET A 125 7.58 7.49 -1.21
C MET A 125 6.08 7.55 -1.48
N ARG A 126 5.43 6.37 -1.52
CA ARG A 126 4.00 6.26 -1.83
C ARG A 126 3.43 4.95 -1.28
N TYR A 127 2.15 4.97 -0.93
CA TYR A 127 1.39 3.75 -0.70
C TYR A 127 0.60 3.43 -1.96
N ASP A 128 0.82 2.25 -2.54
CA ASP A 128 0.11 1.79 -3.73
C ASP A 128 -0.96 0.78 -3.33
N LEU A 129 -2.18 0.96 -3.83
CA LEU A 129 -3.25 0.00 -3.64
C LEU A 129 -2.96 -1.25 -4.48
N VAL A 130 -2.85 -2.39 -3.80
CA VAL A 130 -2.58 -3.68 -4.43
C VAL A 130 -3.85 -4.50 -4.59
N ALA A 131 -4.69 -4.50 -3.57
CA ALA A 131 -5.94 -5.23 -3.56
C ALA A 131 -6.92 -4.71 -2.51
N TYR A 132 -8.21 -5.05 -2.64
CA TYR A 132 -9.20 -4.76 -1.61
C TYR A 132 -10.40 -5.73 -1.61
N ASN A 133 -11.04 -5.88 -0.45
CA ASN A 133 -12.33 -6.57 -0.26
C ASN A 133 -13.39 -5.61 0.30
#